data_AF-A0A8X7QG98-F1
#
_entry.id   AF-A0A8X7QG98-F1
#
_cell.length_a   1.000
_cell.length_b   1.000
_cell.length_c   1.000
_cell.angle_alpha   90.00
_cell.angle_beta   90.00
_cell.angle_gamma   90.00
#
_symmetry.space_group_name_H-M   'P 1'
#
loop_
_entity.id
_entity.type
_entity.pdbx_description
1 polymer ?
#
loop_
_entity_poly.entity_id
_entity_poly.type
_entity_poly.pdbx_seq_one_letter_code
_entity_poly.pdbx_strand_id
1 'polypeptide(L)'
;MVTLSMMHTDYTIPAGWAVMVCPPAVHLNPKRYEDPLVFNPSRWEESTANNASKHFMAFGGGMRFCVGTDFTKLQMAVVLHSLVTKYRWVEIKGGNIVRTPGLHFPNGYHVRLHKKIY
;
A
#
# COMPACT_ATOMS: atom_id res chain seq x y z
N MET A 1 10.49 5.32 20.53
CA MET A 1 10.85 6.49 21.34
C MET A 1 12.19 6.99 20.84
N VAL A 2 12.34 8.31 20.67
CA VAL A 2 13.61 8.93 20.27
C VAL A 2 14.58 8.82 21.45
N THR A 3 15.77 8.25 21.23
CA THR A 3 16.76 8.00 22.28
C THR A 3 17.66 9.20 22.56
N LEU A 4 17.90 10.05 21.55
CA LEU A 4 18.69 11.27 21.65
C LEU A 4 17.99 12.37 20.86
N SER A 5 17.99 13.60 21.38
CA SER A 5 17.42 14.75 20.68
C SER A 5 18.07 14.90 19.31
N MET A 6 17.26 15.04 18.26
CA MET A 6 17.72 15.11 16.88
C MET A 6 17.16 16.35 16.21
N MET A 7 18.00 17.05 15.44
CA MET A 7 17.55 18.14 14.57
C MET A 7 17.21 17.58 13.19
N HIS A 8 16.02 17.91 12.69
CA HIS A 8 15.63 17.64 11.32
C HIS A 8 15.10 18.93 10.72
N THR A 9 15.82 19.46 9.71
CA THR A 9 15.61 20.82 9.19
C THR A 9 15.63 21.85 10.33
N ASP A 10 14.60 22.70 10.43
CA ASP A 10 14.47 23.77 11.44
C ASP A 10 13.73 23.30 12.70
N TYR A 11 13.51 21.99 12.85
CA TYR A 11 12.77 21.40 13.98
C TYR A 11 13.67 20.51 14.84
N THR A 12 13.52 20.63 16.16
CA THR A 12 14.12 19.72 17.14
C THR A 12 13.09 18.70 17.59
N ILE A 13 13.43 17.42 17.49
CA ILE A 13 12.64 16.32 18.06
C ILE A 13 13.33 15.92 19.37
N PRO A 14 12.74 16.21 20.55
CA PRO A 14 13.37 15.92 21.82
C PRO A 14 13.50 14.41 22.10
N ALA A 15 14.53 14.04 22.86
CA ALA A 15 14.62 12.70 23.44
C ALA A 15 13.35 12.38 24.26
N GLY A 16 12.95 11.10 24.25
CA GLY A 16 11.74 10.64 24.93
C GLY A 16 10.45 10.76 24.11
N TRP A 17 10.45 11.50 23.00
CA TRP A 17 9.25 11.64 22.17
C TRP A 17 8.93 10.38 21.36
N ALA A 18 7.64 10.16 21.11
CA ALA A 18 7.18 9.19 20.12
C ALA A 18 7.11 9.86 18.74
N VAL A 19 7.58 9.16 17.70
CA VAL A 19 7.48 9.62 16.31
C VAL A 19 6.60 8.64 15.56
N MET A 20 5.57 9.18 14.91
CA MET A 20 4.68 8.41 14.05
C MET A 20 5.03 8.65 12.58
N VAL A 21 5.34 7.58 11.86
CA VAL A 21 5.51 7.63 10.42
C VAL A 21 4.15 7.40 9.76
N CYS A 22 3.79 8.24 8.79
CA CYS A 22 2.51 8.15 8.07
C CYS A 22 2.73 7.81 6.59
N PRO A 23 2.84 6.52 6.20
CA PRO A 23 3.01 6.09 4.81
C PRO A 23 2.00 6.70 3.83
N PRO A 24 0.70 6.82 4.17
CA PRO A 24 -0.27 7.38 3.22
C PRO A 24 0.00 8.85 2.87
N ALA A 25 0.68 9.61 3.73
CA ALA A 25 1.05 10.99 3.42
C ALA A 25 2.00 11.10 2.21
N VAL A 26 2.90 10.12 2.01
CA VAL A 26 3.77 10.10 0.82
C VAL A 26 3.10 9.41 -0.36
N HIS A 27 2.34 8.32 -0.13
CA HIS A 27 1.65 7.59 -1.21
C HIS A 27 0.56 8.42 -1.89
N LEU A 28 -0.07 9.35 -1.16
CA LEU A 28 -1.13 10.21 -1.67
C LEU A 28 -0.63 11.61 -2.07
N ASN A 29 0.69 11.84 -2.14
CA ASN A 29 1.25 13.15 -2.44
C ASN A 29 1.27 13.41 -3.97
N PRO A 30 0.55 14.42 -4.48
CA PRO A 30 0.51 14.73 -5.91
C PRO A 30 1.85 15.21 -6.47
N LYS A 31 2.78 15.68 -5.62
CA LYS A 31 4.16 16.01 -6.04
C LYS A 31 5.02 14.78 -6.31
N ARG A 32 4.56 13.58 -5.92
CA ARG A 32 5.28 12.30 -6.08
C ARG A 32 4.58 11.36 -7.05
N TYR A 33 3.25 11.37 -7.04
CA TYR A 33 2.41 10.54 -7.89
C TYR A 33 1.38 11.44 -8.57
N GLU A 34 1.44 11.54 -9.90
CA GLU A 34 0.34 12.12 -10.69
C GLU A 34 -0.96 11.39 -10.39
N ASP A 35 -2.09 12.10 -10.21
CA ASP A 35 -3.38 11.53 -9.84
C ASP A 35 -3.31 10.45 -8.74
N PRO A 36 -2.87 10.81 -7.52
CA PRO A 36 -2.54 9.83 -6.47
C PRO A 36 -3.77 9.08 -5.92
N LEU A 37 -4.97 9.58 -6.20
CA LEU A 37 -6.24 8.96 -5.81
C LEU A 37 -6.76 7.98 -6.86
N VAL A 38 -6.19 7.96 -8.06
CA VAL A 38 -6.60 7.08 -9.15
C VAL A 38 -5.83 5.76 -9.06
N PHE A 39 -6.57 4.64 -9.11
CA PHE A 39 -5.98 3.32 -9.25
C PHE A 39 -5.45 3.14 -10.68
N ASN A 40 -4.16 3.45 -10.88
CA ASN A 40 -3.45 3.32 -12.14
C ASN A 40 -2.25 2.37 -11.96
N PRO A 41 -2.37 1.08 -12.30
CA PRO A 41 -1.26 0.12 -12.23
C PRO A 41 -0.09 0.46 -13.17
N SER A 42 -0.37 1.05 -14.34
CA SER A 42 0.65 1.32 -15.35
C SER A 42 1.65 2.40 -14.93
N ARG A 43 1.38 3.16 -13.86
CA ARG A 43 2.36 4.08 -13.27
C ARG A 43 3.67 3.41 -12.83
N TRP A 44 3.64 2.08 -12.68
CA TRP A 44 4.78 1.27 -12.24
C TRP A 44 5.54 0.61 -13.39
N GLU A 45 5.09 0.74 -14.65
CA GLU A 45 5.70 0.07 -15.81
C GLU A 45 7.05 0.72 -16.23
N GLU A 46 7.22 2.04 -16.05
CA GLU A 46 8.45 2.78 -16.44
C GLU A 46 9.50 2.89 -15.31
N SER A 47 9.66 1.85 -14.50
CA SER A 47 10.33 1.94 -13.19
C SER A 47 11.86 2.02 -13.22
N THR A 48 12.53 1.94 -14.37
CA THR A 48 14.00 2.12 -14.43
C THR A 48 14.41 3.60 -14.35
N ALA A 49 13.50 4.55 -14.59
CA ALA A 49 13.78 5.99 -14.58
C ALA A 49 12.99 6.81 -13.53
N ASN A 50 11.85 6.32 -13.03
CA ASN A 50 10.95 7.14 -12.22
C ASN A 50 11.09 6.97 -10.69
N ASN A 51 11.05 8.11 -9.98
CA ASN A 51 11.11 8.24 -8.51
C ASN A 51 9.94 7.56 -7.75
N ALA A 52 8.99 6.93 -8.45
CA ALA A 52 7.80 6.30 -7.87
C ALA A 52 8.17 5.15 -6.91
N SER A 53 9.18 4.33 -7.23
CA SER A 53 9.66 3.23 -6.39
C SER A 53 10.40 3.74 -5.14
N LYS A 54 11.16 4.84 -5.28
CA LYS A 54 11.95 5.44 -4.19
C LYS A 54 11.10 5.95 -3.02
N HIS A 55 9.85 6.30 -3.28
CA HIS A 55 8.94 6.86 -2.28
C HIS A 55 7.87 5.86 -1.81
N PHE A 56 7.91 4.62 -2.31
CA PHE A 56 6.98 3.59 -1.91
C PHE A 56 7.44 2.92 -0.61
N MET A 57 6.56 2.95 0.39
CA MET A 57 6.88 2.54 1.77
C MET A 57 5.75 1.75 2.45
N ALA A 58 4.99 0.98 1.67
CA ALA A 58 3.91 0.13 2.20
C ALA A 58 4.43 -0.97 3.17
N PHE A 59 5.70 -1.33 3.03
CA PHE A 59 6.37 -2.37 3.82
C PHE A 59 7.34 -1.81 4.88
N GLY A 60 7.25 -0.51 5.18
CA GLY A 60 8.18 0.17 6.08
C GLY A 60 9.52 0.48 5.40
N GLY A 61 10.59 0.54 6.18
CA GLY A 61 11.93 0.90 5.73
C GLY A 61 13.00 0.65 6.80
N GLY A 62 14.27 0.72 6.40
CA GLY A 62 15.43 0.56 7.30
C GLY A 62 15.53 -0.83 7.93
N MET A 63 16.10 -0.89 9.14
CA MET A 63 16.37 -2.16 9.86
C MET A 63 15.09 -2.94 10.26
N ARG A 64 13.92 -2.31 10.16
CA ARG A 64 12.62 -2.91 10.49
C ARG A 64 11.74 -3.04 9.24
N PHE A 65 12.35 -3.11 8.06
CA PHE A 65 11.63 -3.42 6.82
C PHE A 65 10.89 -4.75 6.95
N CYS A 66 9.69 -4.83 6.39
CA CYS A 66 8.84 -6.02 6.53
C CYS A 66 9.52 -7.25 5.94
N VAL A 67 9.84 -8.22 6.80
CA VAL A 67 10.45 -9.51 6.41
C VAL A 67 9.53 -10.33 5.50
N GLY A 68 8.22 -10.08 5.55
CA GLY A 68 7.22 -10.74 4.72
C GLY A 68 6.97 -10.08 3.36
N THR A 69 7.76 -9.07 2.97
CA THR A 69 7.52 -8.31 1.73
C THR A 69 7.44 -9.20 0.49
N ASP A 70 8.45 -10.05 0.29
CA ASP A 70 8.52 -10.87 -0.93
C ASP A 70 7.49 -12.00 -0.91
N PHE A 71 7.26 -12.59 0.27
CA PHE A 71 6.18 -13.56 0.47
C PHE A 71 4.81 -12.95 0.15
N THR A 72 4.53 -11.75 0.65
CA THR A 72 3.26 -11.04 0.41
C THR A 72 3.07 -10.76 -1.07
N LYS A 73 4.11 -10.27 -1.77
CA LYS A 73 4.06 -10.03 -3.21
C LYS A 73 3.81 -11.32 -3.99
N LEU A 74 4.48 -12.41 -3.65
CA LEU A 74 4.27 -13.72 -4.27
C LEU A 74 2.83 -14.20 -4.05
N GLN A 75 2.34 -14.15 -2.82
CA GLN A 75 0.98 -14.57 -2.47
C GLN A 75 -0.06 -13.75 -3.24
N MET A 76 0.09 -12.42 -3.30
CA MET A 76 -0.78 -11.54 -4.09
C MET A 76 -0.74 -11.90 -5.58
N ALA A 77 0.44 -12.13 -6.15
CA ALA A 77 0.59 -12.51 -7.55
C ALA A 77 -0.11 -13.85 -7.85
N VAL A 78 0.04 -14.86 -6.99
CA VAL A 78 -0.61 -16.18 -7.15
C VAL A 78 -2.14 -16.07 -7.04
N VAL A 79 -2.65 -15.30 -6.08
CA VAL A 79 -4.09 -15.08 -5.91
C VAL A 79 -4.66 -14.33 -7.11
N LEU A 80 -4.01 -13.23 -7.54
CA LEU A 80 -4.43 -12.45 -8.71
C LEU A 80 -4.39 -13.30 -9.98
N HIS A 81 -3.31 -14.02 -10.23
CA HIS A 81 -3.19 -14.93 -11.36
C HIS A 81 -4.34 -15.94 -11.38
N SER A 82 -4.62 -16.58 -10.24
CA SER A 82 -5.72 -17.56 -10.13
C SER A 82 -7.08 -16.91 -10.38
N LEU A 83 -7.32 -15.73 -9.81
CA LEU A 83 -8.55 -14.97 -9.97
C LEU A 83 -8.78 -14.60 -11.44
N VAL A 84 -7.77 -14.05 -12.13
CA VAL A 84 -7.93 -13.57 -13.52
C VAL A 84 -7.87 -14.67 -14.56
N THR A 85 -7.22 -15.80 -14.31
CA THR A 85 -7.11 -16.91 -15.28
C THR A 85 -8.24 -17.92 -15.12
N LYS A 86 -8.64 -18.26 -13.89
CA LYS A 86 -9.59 -19.36 -13.63
C LYS A 86 -11.01 -18.89 -13.37
N TYR A 87 -11.23 -17.60 -13.07
CA TYR A 87 -12.54 -17.10 -12.68
C TYR A 87 -12.96 -15.83 -13.45
N ARG A 88 -14.27 -15.61 -13.49
CA ARG A 88 -14.93 -14.32 -13.70
C ARG A 88 -15.66 -13.95 -12.42
N TRP A 89 -15.91 -12.67 -12.20
CA TRP A 89 -16.65 -12.25 -11.02
C TRP A 89 -17.65 -11.15 -11.35
N VAL A 90 -18.72 -11.12 -10.56
CA VAL A 90 -19.69 -10.03 -10.54
C VAL A 90 -19.76 -9.48 -9.12
N GLU A 91 -19.79 -8.15 -9.01
CA GLU A 91 -20.05 -7.50 -7.74
C GLU A 91 -21.51 -7.77 -7.33
N ILE A 92 -21.70 -8.30 -6.12
CA ILE A 92 -23.04 -8.49 -5.54
C ILE A 92 -23.38 -7.27 -4.68
N LYS A 93 -22.42 -6.88 -3.84
CA LYS A 93 -22.54 -5.78 -2.89
C LYS A 93 -21.14 -5.21 -2.69
N GLY A 94 -20.94 -3.99 -3.15
CA GLY A 94 -19.75 -3.22 -2.85
C GLY A 94 -19.53 -3.06 -1.35
N GLY A 95 -18.35 -2.55 -1.00
CA GLY A 95 -17.96 -2.38 0.39
C GLY A 95 -17.58 -0.93 0.67
N ASN A 96 -18.14 -0.35 1.72
CA ASN A 96 -17.64 0.91 2.27
C ASN A 96 -16.27 0.65 2.88
N ILE A 97 -15.27 1.41 2.44
CA ILE A 97 -13.91 1.34 2.98
C ILE A 97 -13.84 2.21 4.23
N VAL A 98 -13.42 1.63 5.35
CA VAL A 98 -13.15 2.36 6.59
C VAL A 98 -11.70 2.17 6.97
N ARG A 99 -11.09 3.21 7.54
CA ARG A 99 -9.70 3.19 7.99
C ARG A 99 -9.61 3.55 9.46
N THR A 100 -9.62 2.54 10.33
CA THR A 100 -9.57 2.71 11.80
C THR A 100 -8.86 1.54 12.50
N PRO A 101 -7.55 1.64 12.82
CA PRO A 101 -6.54 2.43 12.12
C PRO A 101 -6.14 1.80 10.77
N GLY A 102 -6.41 0.51 10.58
CA GLY A 102 -6.17 -0.24 9.34
C GLY A 102 -7.33 -0.11 8.36
N LEU A 103 -7.04 -0.28 7.06
CA LEU A 103 -8.06 -0.31 6.01
C LEU A 103 -8.82 -1.64 6.08
N HIS A 104 -10.14 -1.56 6.16
CA HIS A 104 -11.01 -2.72 6.13
C HIS A 104 -12.37 -2.37 5.50
N PHE A 105 -13.13 -3.42 5.19
CA PHE A 105 -14.52 -3.32 4.77
C PHE A 105 -15.39 -3.86 5.91
N PRO A 106 -15.95 -3.01 6.80
CA PRO A 106 -16.67 -3.47 7.99
C PRO A 106 -17.82 -4.44 7.67
N ASN A 107 -18.48 -4.20 6.53
CA ASN A 107 -19.58 -5.00 6.03
C ASN A 107 -19.16 -5.97 4.92
N GLY A 108 -17.86 -6.20 4.74
CA GLY A 108 -17.30 -6.98 3.64
C GLY A 108 -17.41 -6.30 2.26
N TYR A 109 -16.74 -6.90 1.28
CA TYR A 109 -16.90 -6.62 -0.15
C TYR A 109 -17.29 -7.94 -0.82
N HIS A 110 -18.50 -8.02 -1.35
CA HIS A 110 -19.09 -9.29 -1.77
C HIS A 110 -19.06 -9.44 -3.29
N VAL A 111 -18.37 -10.48 -3.75
CA VAL A 111 -18.30 -10.87 -5.15
C VAL A 111 -18.75 -12.31 -5.32
N ARG A 112 -19.40 -12.60 -6.44
CA ARG A 112 -19.70 -13.98 -6.87
C ARG A 112 -18.68 -14.40 -7.90
N LEU A 113 -18.01 -15.52 -7.65
CA LEU A 113 -17.06 -16.10 -8.60
C LEU A 113 -17.74 -17.13 -9.50
N HIS A 114 -17.46 -17.06 -10.79
CA HIS A 114 -17.84 -18.03 -11.81
C HIS A 114 -16.56 -18.65 -12.36
N LYS A 115 -16.43 -19.97 -12.33
CA LYS A 115 -15.28 -20.65 -12.95
C LYS A 115 -15.35 -20.41 -14.47
N LYS A 116 -14.23 -20.06 -15.09
CA LYS A 116 -14.14 -20.05 -16.55
C LYS A 116 -14.22 -21.48 -17.05
N ILE A 117 -15.20 -21.74 -17.90
CA ILE A 117 -15.30 -22.97 -18.67
C ILE A 117 -14.60 -22.64 -19.99
N TYR A 118 -13.56 -23.41 -20.31
CA TYR A 118 -12.88 -23.33 -21.61
C TYR A 118 -13.72 -24.04 -22.66
#